data_AF-A0A836PVM6-F1
#
_entry.id   AF-A0A836PVM6-F1
#
_cell.length_a   1.000
_cell.length_b   1.000
_cell.length_c   1.000
_cell.angle_alpha   90.00
_cell.angle_beta   90.00
_cell.angle_gamma   90.00
#
_symmetry.space_group_name_H-M   'P 1'
#
loop_
_entity.id
_entity.type
_entity.pdbx_description
1 polymer ?
#
loop_
_entity_poly.entity_id
_entity_poly.type
_entity_poly.pdbx_seq_one_letter_code
_entity_poly.pdbx_strand_id
1 'polypeptide(L)'
;MIEKFGIGIDITSIQKFKKKPFKINESFYKLIFSKAEIRYCLKFKNPYERFAGKFALKEALIKSIDRKTRFSEIETSHLKSKPIVRIKKSGEKYNFIASLSHENDFAVAVVISERIK
;
A
#
# COMPACT_ATOMS: atom_id res chain seq x y z
N MET A 1 -24.45 6.98 -10.27
CA MET A 1 -23.51 7.78 -9.43
C MET A 1 -22.57 6.92 -8.56
N ILE A 2 -22.80 5.61 -8.40
CA ILE A 2 -21.83 4.67 -7.80
C ILE A 2 -20.83 4.10 -8.84
N GLU A 3 -21.20 4.06 -10.12
CA GLU A 3 -20.42 3.46 -11.22
C GLU A 3 -19.01 4.04 -11.42
N LYS A 4 -18.71 5.21 -10.84
CA LYS A 4 -17.37 5.81 -10.86
C LYS A 4 -16.48 5.33 -9.71
N PHE A 5 -17.05 4.67 -8.72
CA PHE A 5 -16.34 4.23 -7.53
C PHE A 5 -15.93 2.76 -7.65
N GLY A 6 -14.71 2.48 -7.21
CA GLY A 6 -14.23 1.12 -7.00
C GLY A 6 -13.86 0.93 -5.53
N ILE A 7 -13.87 -0.33 -5.08
CA ILE A 7 -13.44 -0.71 -3.73
C ILE A 7 -12.45 -1.85 -3.82
N GLY A 8 -11.42 -1.80 -2.99
CA GLY A 8 -10.48 -2.89 -2.82
C GLY A 8 -10.14 -3.07 -1.36
N ILE A 9 -10.00 -4.34 -0.96
CA ILE A 9 -9.56 -4.73 0.37
C ILE A 9 -8.47 -5.79 0.25
N ASP A 10 -7.48 -5.72 1.11
CA ASP A 10 -6.45 -6.73 1.22
C ASP A 10 -6.07 -6.99 2.67
N ILE A 11 -5.77 -8.26 2.98
CA ILE A 11 -5.21 -8.70 4.25
C ILE A 11 -3.88 -9.39 4.00
N THR A 12 -2.87 -8.95 4.74
CA THR A 12 -1.49 -9.40 4.59
C THR A 12 -0.94 -9.90 5.92
N SER A 13 -0.39 -11.11 5.91
CA SER A 13 0.31 -11.65 7.07
C SER A 13 1.66 -10.98 7.27
N ILE A 14 1.87 -10.42 8.47
CA ILE A 14 3.14 -9.82 8.92
C ILE A 14 4.25 -10.88 8.95
N GLN A 15 3.89 -12.14 9.23
CA GLN A 15 4.84 -13.25 9.25
C GLN A 15 5.51 -13.50 7.90
N LYS A 16 4.85 -13.19 6.78
CA LYS A 16 5.47 -13.27 5.43
C LYS A 16 6.68 -12.32 5.32
N PHE A 17 6.58 -11.14 5.91
CA PHE A 17 7.66 -10.15 5.94
C PHE A 17 8.73 -10.48 7.00
N LYS A 18 8.34 -10.98 8.18
CA LYS A 18 9.29 -11.46 9.20
C LYS A 18 10.17 -12.59 8.67
N LYS A 19 9.59 -13.54 7.92
CA LYS A 19 10.32 -14.65 7.27
C LYS A 19 11.22 -14.21 6.10
N LYS A 20 11.08 -12.96 5.63
CA LYS A 20 11.94 -12.37 4.59
C LYS A 20 12.57 -11.07 5.09
N PRO A 21 13.56 -11.13 6.00
CA PRO A 21 14.18 -9.95 6.57
C PRO A 21 14.73 -9.00 5.50
N PHE A 22 14.50 -7.70 5.68
CA PHE A 22 14.91 -6.65 4.72
C PHE A 22 16.39 -6.73 4.34
N LYS A 23 17.30 -6.88 5.32
CA LYS A 23 18.76 -6.90 5.10
C LYS A 23 19.21 -7.97 4.09
N ILE A 24 18.51 -9.11 4.06
CA ILE A 24 18.84 -10.26 3.20
C ILE A 24 18.05 -10.20 1.89
N ASN A 25 16.87 -9.58 1.91
CA ASN A 25 15.91 -9.62 0.80
C ASN A 25 15.70 -8.24 0.15
N GLU A 26 16.69 -7.35 0.19
CA GLU A 26 16.52 -5.94 -0.20
C GLU A 26 15.96 -5.78 -1.62
N SER A 27 16.39 -6.62 -2.56
CA SER A 27 15.89 -6.65 -3.95
C SER A 27 14.38 -6.88 -4.01
N PHE A 28 13.84 -7.81 -3.22
CA PHE A 28 12.39 -8.05 -3.12
C PHE A 28 11.65 -6.79 -2.63
N TYR A 29 12.16 -6.12 -1.60
CA TYR A 29 11.53 -4.91 -1.09
C TYR A 29 11.58 -3.76 -2.10
N LYS A 30 12.68 -3.63 -2.87
CA LYS A 30 12.82 -2.60 -3.91
C LYS A 30 11.88 -2.80 -5.10
N LEU A 31 11.39 -4.02 -5.34
CA LEU A 31 10.37 -4.29 -6.37
C LEU A 31 8.97 -3.77 -5.96
N ILE A 32 8.71 -3.68 -4.65
CA ILE A 32 7.38 -3.38 -4.10
C ILE A 32 7.32 -1.94 -3.59
N PHE A 33 8.35 -1.49 -2.88
CA PHE A 33 8.37 -0.25 -2.12
C PHE A 33 9.35 0.76 -2.69
N SER A 34 8.96 2.03 -2.66
CA SER A 34 9.85 3.14 -2.99
C SER A 34 10.93 3.32 -1.92
N LYS A 35 12.02 4.00 -2.26
CA LYS A 35 13.07 4.34 -1.29
C LYS A 35 12.52 5.10 -0.08
N ALA A 36 11.53 5.97 -0.28
CA ALA A 36 10.88 6.72 0.81
C ALA A 36 10.04 5.80 1.70
N GLU A 37 9.31 4.85 1.12
CA GLU A 37 8.53 3.86 1.87
C GLU A 37 9.43 2.94 2.70
N ILE A 38 10.55 2.47 2.12
CA ILE A 38 11.53 1.64 2.83
C ILE A 38 12.11 2.42 4.02
N ARG A 39 12.58 3.65 3.81
CA ARG A 39 13.08 4.50 4.90
C ARG A 39 12.02 4.71 5.99
N TYR A 40 10.77 4.93 5.59
CA TYR A 40 9.67 5.09 6.54
C TYR A 40 9.44 3.82 7.36
N CYS A 41 9.41 2.63 6.76
CA CYS A 41 9.18 1.40 7.50
C CYS A 41 10.32 1.09 8.48
N LEU A 42 11.57 1.26 8.03
CA LEU A 42 12.76 0.91 8.81
C LEU A 42 13.01 1.81 10.02
N LYS A 43 12.36 2.99 10.10
CA LYS A 43 12.52 3.89 11.26
C LYS A 43 11.78 3.42 12.52
N PHE A 44 10.86 2.46 12.39
CA PHE A 44 10.05 1.97 13.52
C PHE A 44 10.64 0.69 14.12
N LYS A 45 10.35 0.47 15.41
CA LYS A 45 10.76 -0.74 16.15
C LYS A 45 10.31 -2.04 15.46
N ASN A 46 9.10 -2.05 14.90
CA ASN A 46 8.57 -3.18 14.14
C ASN A 46 8.40 -2.81 12.65
N PRO A 47 9.45 -2.93 11.83
CA PRO A 47 9.37 -2.53 10.42
C PRO A 47 8.49 -3.46 9.58
N TYR A 48 8.40 -4.76 9.94
CA TYR A 48 7.68 -5.76 9.16
C TYR A 48 6.17 -5.56 9.18
N GLU A 49 5.62 -5.10 10.30
CA GLU A 49 4.22 -4.64 10.39
C GLU A 49 3.96 -3.48 9.43
N ARG A 50 4.88 -2.50 9.37
CA ARG A 50 4.76 -1.35 8.47
C ARG A 50 4.85 -1.76 7.00
N PHE A 51 5.74 -2.71 6.67
CA PHE A 51 5.83 -3.26 5.32
C PHE A 51 4.56 -4.02 4.93
N ALA A 52 4.03 -4.87 5.81
CA ALA A 52 2.79 -5.61 5.59
C ALA A 52 1.61 -4.66 5.36
N GLY A 53 1.49 -3.59 6.17
CA GLY A 53 0.41 -2.62 5.99
C GLY A 53 0.52 -1.83 4.69
N LYS A 54 1.73 -1.41 4.30
CA LYS A 54 1.94 -0.77 2.99
C LYS A 54 1.67 -1.72 1.82
N PHE A 55 2.01 -3.00 1.96
CA PHE A 55 1.71 -4.01 0.95
C PHE A 55 0.20 -4.16 0.78
N ALA A 56 -0.54 -4.32 1.88
CA ALA A 56 -2.00 -4.38 1.88
C ALA A 56 -2.63 -3.14 1.23
N LEU A 57 -2.13 -1.93 1.54
CA LEU A 57 -2.60 -0.68 0.91
C LEU A 57 -2.43 -0.70 -0.62
N LYS A 58 -1.29 -1.20 -1.12
CA LYS A 58 -1.03 -1.25 -2.56
C LYS A 58 -1.91 -2.30 -3.25
N GLU A 59 -2.08 -3.48 -2.65
CA GLU A 59 -3.00 -4.51 -3.17
C GLU A 59 -4.45 -4.03 -3.16
N ALA A 60 -4.90 -3.40 -2.08
CA ALA A 60 -6.23 -2.81 -1.98
C ALA A 60 -6.45 -1.74 -3.06
N LEU A 61 -5.45 -0.88 -3.32
CA LEU A 61 -5.54 0.08 -4.41
C LEU A 61 -5.67 -0.61 -5.78
N ILE A 62 -4.87 -1.64 -6.05
CA ILE A 62 -4.93 -2.40 -7.32
C ILE A 62 -6.32 -3.01 -7.52
N LYS A 63 -6.91 -3.58 -6.46
CA LYS A 63 -8.27 -4.15 -6.50
C LYS A 63 -9.37 -3.10 -6.66
N SER A 64 -9.11 -1.86 -6.30
CA SER A 64 -10.08 -0.77 -6.40
C SER A 64 -10.17 -0.13 -7.79
N ILE A 65 -9.38 -0.53 -8.78
CA ILE A 65 -9.31 0.09 -10.11
C ILE A 65 -9.31 -0.95 -11.24
N ASP A 66 -9.87 -0.59 -12.39
CA ASP A 66 -9.98 -1.48 -13.56
C ASP A 66 -8.74 -1.45 -14.49
N ARG A 67 -7.55 -1.09 -13.96
CA ARG A 67 -6.32 -1.01 -14.76
C ARG A 67 -5.16 -1.77 -14.14
N LYS A 68 -4.34 -2.37 -15.00
CA LYS A 68 -3.08 -3.00 -14.59
C LYS A 68 -2.14 -1.93 -14.04
N THR A 69 -1.74 -2.11 -12.77
CA THR A 69 -0.83 -1.22 -12.05
C THR A 69 0.18 -2.06 -11.29
N ARG A 70 1.46 -1.74 -11.41
CA ARG A 70 2.54 -2.40 -10.68
C ARG A 70 2.76 -1.74 -9.33
N PHE A 71 3.25 -2.49 -8.35
CA PHE A 71 3.59 -1.95 -7.02
C PHE A 71 4.53 -0.74 -7.06
N SER A 72 5.52 -0.74 -7.95
CA SER A 72 6.50 0.33 -8.10
C SER A 72 5.91 1.66 -8.60
N GLU A 73 4.73 1.60 -9.22
CA GLU A 73 3.95 2.75 -9.68
C GLU A 73 3.08 3.34 -8.56
N ILE A 74 2.86 2.62 -7.47
CA ILE A 74 2.05 3.07 -6.34
C ILE A 74 2.96 3.63 -5.25
N GLU A 75 2.59 4.78 -4.68
CA GLU A 75 3.23 5.33 -3.49
C GLU A 75 2.25 5.42 -2.34
N THR A 76 2.76 5.07 -1.16
CA THR A 76 2.03 5.22 0.10
C THR A 76 2.78 6.16 1.04
N SER A 77 2.05 7.09 1.65
CA SER A 77 2.57 8.03 2.64
C SER A 77 1.55 8.24 3.76
N HIS A 78 1.85 9.15 4.69
CA HIS A 78 0.90 9.55 5.73
C HIS A 78 0.84 11.07 5.81
N LEU A 79 -0.38 11.61 5.92
CA LEU A 79 -0.62 12.98 6.36
C LEU A 79 -1.08 12.92 7.80
N LYS A 80 -0.22 13.32 8.73
CA LYS A 80 -0.37 13.03 10.17
C LYS A 80 -0.54 11.52 10.37
N SER A 81 -1.71 11.07 10.83
CA SER A 81 -2.05 9.66 10.99
C SER A 81 -2.80 9.05 9.80
N LYS A 82 -3.29 9.86 8.85
CA LYS A 82 -4.11 9.39 7.73
C LYS A 82 -3.23 8.78 6.63
N PRO A 83 -3.44 7.51 6.22
CA PRO A 83 -2.73 6.94 5.08
C PRO A 83 -3.15 7.61 3.78
N ILE A 84 -2.18 7.85 2.91
CA ILE A 84 -2.38 8.38 1.56
C ILE A 84 -1.81 7.37 0.57
N VAL A 85 -2.56 7.10 -0.49
CA VAL A 85 -2.14 6.26 -1.60
C VAL A 85 -2.27 7.04 -2.91
N ARG A 86 -1.29 6.89 -3.80
CA ARG A 86 -1.24 7.57 -5.10
C ARG A 86 -0.61 6.66 -6.14
N ILE A 87 -0.92 6.90 -7.40
CA ILE A 87 -0.21 6.28 -8.53
C ILE A 87 0.63 7.37 -9.19
N LYS A 88 1.90 7.09 -9.47
CA LYS A 88 2.91 8.07 -9.91
C LYS A 88 2.66 8.68 -11.29
N LYS A 89 1.76 8.11 -12.09
CA LYS A 89 1.60 8.47 -13.50
C LYS A 89 0.96 9.85 -13.65
N SER A 90 1.50 10.64 -14.59
CA SER A 90 0.88 11.89 -15.02
C SER A 90 -0.51 11.62 -15.60
N GLY A 91 -1.48 12.49 -15.31
CA GLY A 91 -2.87 12.32 -15.75
C GLY A 91 -3.67 11.29 -14.95
N GLU A 92 -3.40 11.17 -13.64
CA GLU A 92 -4.14 10.25 -12.77
C GLU A 92 -5.65 10.54 -12.79
N LYS A 93 -6.43 9.52 -13.17
CA LYS A 93 -7.89 9.62 -13.32
C LYS A 93 -8.64 9.16 -12.08
N TYR A 94 -7.96 9.02 -10.95
CA TYR A 94 -8.55 8.47 -9.73
C TYR A 94 -8.19 9.31 -8.51
N ASN A 95 -9.21 9.62 -7.71
CA ASN A 95 -9.04 9.98 -6.30
C ASN A 95 -9.06 8.72 -5.46
N PHE A 96 -8.31 8.71 -4.36
CA PHE A 96 -8.26 7.58 -3.44
C PHE A 96 -8.51 8.01 -2.01
N ILE A 97 -9.32 7.22 -1.30
CA ILE A 97 -9.45 7.26 0.15
C ILE A 97 -9.00 5.90 0.66
N ALA A 98 -8.11 5.89 1.65
CA ALA A 98 -7.55 4.66 2.19
C ALA A 98 -7.68 4.61 3.71
N SER A 99 -7.76 3.39 4.23
CA SER A 99 -7.61 3.10 5.64
C SER A 99 -6.75 1.85 5.82
N LEU A 100 -6.02 1.80 6.92
CA LEU A 100 -5.11 0.71 7.27
C LEU A 100 -5.28 0.42 8.76
N SER A 101 -5.38 -0.85 9.11
CA SER A 101 -5.29 -1.34 10.47
C SER A 101 -4.32 -2.53 10.54
N HIS A 102 -3.83 -2.82 11.73
CA HIS A 102 -3.05 -4.01 11.99
C HIS A 102 -3.34 -4.51 13.40
N GLU A 103 -3.35 -5.84 13.55
CA GLU A 103 -3.59 -6.52 14.82
C GLU A 103 -2.76 -7.80 14.81
N ASN A 104 -1.95 -8.01 15.86
CA ASN A 104 -1.08 -9.18 16.03
C ASN A 104 -0.22 -9.52 14.79
N ASP A 105 -0.67 -10.48 13.99
CA ASP A 105 0.05 -11.03 12.84
C ASP A 105 -0.51 -10.60 11.49
N PHE A 106 -1.50 -9.71 11.47
CA PHE A 106 -2.18 -9.28 10.25
C PHE A 106 -2.19 -7.77 10.11
N ALA A 107 -2.04 -7.32 8.87
CA ALA A 107 -2.33 -5.96 8.45
C ALA A 107 -3.46 -6.02 7.41
N VAL A 108 -4.43 -5.12 7.52
CA VAL A 108 -5.58 -5.03 6.62
C VAL A 108 -5.72 -3.61 6.11
N ALA A 109 -5.95 -3.46 4.81
CA ALA A 109 -6.17 -2.16 4.20
C ALA A 109 -7.41 -2.18 3.31
N VAL A 110 -8.10 -1.05 3.28
CA VAL A 110 -9.21 -0.79 2.37
C VAL A 110 -8.93 0.49 1.60
N VAL A 111 -9.25 0.49 0.31
CA VAL A 111 -9.15 1.63 -0.59
C VAL A 111 -10.47 1.80 -1.33
N ILE A 112 -11.00 3.02 -1.32
CA ILE A 112 -12.06 3.46 -2.21
C ILE A 112 -11.42 4.34 -3.28
N SER A 113 -11.69 4.05 -4.53
CA SER A 113 -11.28 4.85 -5.67
C SER A 113 -12.50 5.60 -6.24
N GLU A 114 -12.27 6.78 -6.81
CA GLU A 114 -13.27 7.53 -7.56
C GLU A 114 -12.68 7.97 -8.89
N ARG A 115 -13.31 7.59 -10.01
CA ARG A 115 -12.92 8.02 -11.36
C ARG A 115 -13.24 9.50 -11.59
N ILE A 116 -12.18 10.29 -11.71
CA ILE A 116 -12.21 11.68 -12.17
C ILE A 116 -12.21 11.61 -13.70
N LYS A 117 -13.29 12.10 -14.31
CA LYS A 117 -13.57 12.03 -15.76
C LYS A 117 -12.33 12.30 -16.63
#